data_AF-A0A2T3Z0V6-F1
#
_entry.id   AF-A0A2T3Z0V6-F1
#
_cell.length_a   1.000
_cell.length_b   1.000
_cell.length_c   1.000
_cell.angle_alpha   90.00
_cell.angle_beta   90.00
_cell.angle_gamma   90.00
#
_symmetry.space_group_name_H-M   'P 1'
#
loop_
_entity.id
_entity.type
_entity.pdbx_description
1 polymer ?
#
loop_
_entity_poly.entity_id
_entity_poly.type
_entity_poly.pdbx_seq_one_letter_code
_entity_poly.pdbx_strand_id
1 'polypeptide(L)'
;MATVTAPSRPSRRDGFDIGIICALQEEYDAVCLVIDEFWDEDGDVYGRVIGDKNYYTTGCIGKHNVVVALLPEMGKANAAAVAANFRSSYSHLELVLLVGVCGGVPSPSRRDNEIMLGDVIISKSVVQYDFGRKYNGVFVRKDTLEGNLDRANKNIRSLIRNFETERSLELLQTQTARNLTQLQAKAKSKKRRGTRYKYAYPGTDSDRLFKPDYLHKHRPGHGCNVCDSKPDAICHEAHSAYCEENGCDQGRVISRNVHTEKQQLSEEQAQEPVIHIGAIASGDSVMKSGLERDKISQEEGIIAFEMEGAGIWEEVPSIIIKSVCDYADGHKIGNWKDFAAAVAAAAAKALLGRYIKTDRPLEEAAQQSVSTKVSETNATSTPVGEDARQSMPTEGLDKQHEVTGPVSEEASQQDTQAKVMDAKEHSPPPPYTKVCDSQGSNSRKRPHQPDDQPKKVAVRSAASANTTPDVY
;
A
#
# COMPACT_ATOMS: atom_id res chain seq x y z
N MET A 1 1.35 -11.64 -30.92
CA MET A 1 1.71 -11.18 -29.56
C MET A 1 3.07 -11.77 -29.24
N ALA A 2 4.09 -10.96 -28.98
CA ALA A 2 5.35 -11.49 -28.47
C ALA A 2 5.07 -12.09 -27.08
N THR A 3 5.23 -13.40 -26.95
CA THR A 3 5.20 -14.10 -25.67
C THR A 3 6.29 -13.50 -24.79
N VAL A 4 5.90 -12.74 -23.76
CA VAL A 4 6.81 -12.41 -22.66
C VAL A 4 7.22 -13.76 -22.07
N THR A 5 8.44 -14.19 -22.33
CA THR A 5 8.98 -15.44 -21.80
C THR A 5 9.06 -15.31 -20.29
N ALA A 6 8.42 -16.24 -19.59
CA ALA A 6 8.54 -16.36 -18.14
C ALA A 6 10.03 -16.50 -17.78
N PRO A 7 10.48 -15.88 -16.66
CA PRO A 7 11.86 -16.04 -16.23
C PRO A 7 12.11 -17.50 -15.84
N SER A 8 13.36 -17.95 -15.97
CA SER A 8 13.77 -19.21 -15.37
C SER A 8 13.66 -19.13 -13.86
N ARG A 9 13.19 -20.21 -13.24
CA ARG A 9 13.17 -20.38 -11.79
C ARG A 9 14.58 -20.14 -11.22
N PRO A 10 14.75 -19.22 -10.25
CA PRO A 10 16.02 -19.00 -9.59
C PRO A 10 16.60 -20.26 -8.94
N SER A 11 17.92 -20.40 -8.94
CA SER A 11 18.62 -21.42 -8.12
C SER A 11 18.90 -20.95 -6.70
N ARG A 12 18.81 -19.63 -6.45
CA ARG A 12 19.22 -18.95 -5.22
C ARG A 12 18.36 -17.70 -4.98
N ARG A 13 18.39 -17.18 -3.74
CA ARG A 13 17.60 -16.01 -3.30
C ARG A 13 18.04 -14.68 -3.93
N ASP A 14 19.29 -14.56 -4.34
CA ASP A 14 19.80 -13.43 -5.13
C ASP A 14 19.19 -13.38 -6.54
N GLY A 15 18.53 -14.47 -6.96
CA GLY A 15 17.83 -14.53 -8.23
C GLY A 15 16.49 -13.78 -8.28
N PHE A 16 16.01 -13.24 -7.16
CA PHE A 16 14.78 -12.46 -7.04
C PHE A 16 15.06 -10.95 -7.06
N ASP A 17 14.36 -10.24 -7.93
CA ASP A 17 14.51 -8.79 -8.13
C ASP A 17 13.33 -7.98 -7.56
N ILE A 18 12.19 -8.63 -7.31
CA ILE A 18 10.97 -7.98 -6.85
C ILE A 18 10.47 -8.59 -5.55
N GLY A 19 10.25 -7.73 -4.56
CA GLY A 19 9.53 -8.07 -3.33
C GLY A 19 8.08 -7.58 -3.41
N ILE A 20 7.15 -8.30 -2.79
CA ILE A 20 5.77 -7.85 -2.58
C ILE A 20 5.43 -8.05 -1.11
N ILE A 21 4.92 -7.02 -0.45
CA ILE A 21 4.45 -7.07 0.93
C ILE A 21 2.95 -6.76 0.92
N CYS A 22 2.17 -7.60 1.60
CA CYS A 22 0.75 -7.39 1.86
C CYS A 22 0.53 -7.28 3.38
N ALA A 23 -0.38 -6.40 3.81
CA ALA A 23 -0.68 -6.22 5.23
C ALA A 23 -1.77 -7.18 5.72
N LEU A 24 -2.71 -7.52 4.83
CA LEU A 24 -3.90 -8.31 5.14
C LEU A 24 -3.97 -9.60 4.31
N GLN A 25 -4.66 -10.60 4.86
CA GLN A 25 -4.86 -11.89 4.18
C GLN A 25 -5.60 -11.72 2.85
N GLU A 26 -6.59 -10.84 2.78
CA GLU A 26 -7.37 -10.61 1.56
C GLU A 26 -6.52 -9.97 0.44
N GLU A 27 -5.54 -9.14 0.82
CA GLU A 27 -4.57 -8.54 -0.10
C GLU A 27 -3.60 -9.60 -0.61
N TYR A 28 -3.08 -10.44 0.30
CA TYR A 28 -2.17 -11.54 -0.03
C TYR A 28 -2.83 -12.56 -0.96
N ASP A 29 -4.06 -12.96 -0.67
CA ASP A 29 -4.85 -13.88 -1.51
C ASP A 29 -5.04 -13.31 -2.93
N ALA A 30 -5.30 -12.00 -3.04
CA ALA A 30 -5.45 -11.32 -4.32
C ALA A 30 -4.13 -11.29 -5.10
N VAL A 31 -3.00 -11.02 -4.44
CA VAL A 31 -1.66 -11.09 -5.05
C VAL A 31 -1.36 -12.50 -5.56
N CYS A 32 -1.70 -13.54 -4.80
CA CYS A 32 -1.51 -14.92 -5.24
C CYS A 32 -2.26 -15.27 -6.54
N LEU A 33 -3.35 -14.57 -6.86
CA LEU A 33 -4.10 -14.81 -8.11
C LEU A 33 -3.47 -14.17 -9.34
N VAL A 34 -2.63 -13.15 -9.16
CA VAL A 34 -1.92 -12.47 -10.25
C VAL A 34 -0.55 -13.06 -10.55
N ILE A 35 0.01 -13.86 -9.63
CA ILE A 35 1.19 -14.70 -9.88
C ILE A 35 0.91 -15.65 -11.06
N ASP A 36 1.88 -15.73 -11.97
CA ASP A 36 1.79 -16.53 -13.18
C ASP A 36 2.19 -17.99 -12.90
N GLU A 37 3.28 -18.18 -12.15
CA GLU A 37 3.80 -19.48 -11.74
C GLU A 37 4.45 -19.36 -10.35
N PHE A 38 4.26 -20.39 -9.52
CA PHE A 38 4.81 -20.45 -8.17
C PHE A 38 6.08 -21.31 -8.14
N TRP A 39 7.06 -20.91 -7.33
CA TRP A 39 8.32 -21.62 -7.15
C TRP A 39 8.39 -22.42 -5.84
N ASP A 40 7.32 -22.45 -5.07
CA ASP A 40 7.24 -23.07 -3.74
C ASP A 40 6.08 -24.08 -3.60
N GLU A 41 5.41 -24.47 -4.70
CA GLU A 41 4.29 -25.43 -4.66
C GLU A 41 4.70 -26.79 -4.06
N ASP A 42 5.93 -27.24 -4.35
CA ASP A 42 6.51 -28.49 -3.81
C ASP A 42 7.25 -28.28 -2.49
N GLY A 43 7.11 -27.10 -1.87
CA GLY A 43 7.81 -26.69 -0.65
C GLY A 43 8.85 -25.59 -0.89
N ASP A 44 9.18 -24.89 0.19
CA ASP A 44 10.19 -23.82 0.18
C ASP A 44 11.61 -24.38 0.03
N VAL A 45 12.23 -24.07 -1.11
CA VAL A 45 13.62 -24.44 -1.43
C VAL A 45 14.62 -23.31 -1.18
N TYR A 46 14.14 -22.10 -0.93
CA TYR A 46 14.98 -20.89 -0.83
C TYR A 46 15.28 -20.54 0.63
N GLY A 47 14.32 -20.75 1.53
CA GLY A 47 14.45 -20.47 2.95
C GLY A 47 14.68 -18.98 3.25
N ARG A 48 15.25 -18.71 4.42
CA ARG A 48 15.51 -17.37 4.94
C ARG A 48 16.83 -17.33 5.74
N VAL A 49 17.41 -16.14 5.92
CA VAL A 49 18.65 -16.02 6.71
C VAL A 49 18.38 -16.29 8.18
N ILE A 50 19.42 -16.63 8.95
CA ILE A 50 19.31 -16.81 10.40
C ILE A 50 18.77 -15.51 11.03
N GLY A 51 17.77 -15.63 11.88
CA GLY A 51 17.11 -14.51 12.57
C GLY A 51 15.87 -13.96 11.86
N ASP A 52 15.73 -14.21 10.56
CA ASP A 52 14.52 -13.88 9.82
C ASP A 52 13.38 -14.83 10.23
N LYS A 53 12.20 -14.26 10.50
CA LYS A 53 10.98 -14.97 10.90
C LYS A 53 9.86 -14.86 9.87
N ASN A 54 10.08 -14.17 8.76
CA ASN A 54 9.09 -13.98 7.71
C ASN A 54 8.75 -15.29 7.02
N TYR A 55 7.48 -15.46 6.68
CA TYR A 55 7.04 -16.51 5.75
C TYR A 55 7.02 -15.93 4.34
N TYR A 56 7.56 -16.69 3.39
CA TYR A 56 7.71 -16.27 2.02
C TYR A 56 6.96 -17.20 1.08
N THR A 57 6.34 -16.58 0.08
CA THR A 57 5.90 -17.27 -1.12
C THR A 57 6.68 -16.76 -2.32
N THR A 58 7.05 -17.68 -3.21
CA THR A 58 7.93 -17.35 -4.34
C THR A 58 7.28 -17.71 -5.67
N GLY A 59 7.55 -16.93 -6.71
CA GLY A 59 6.97 -17.17 -8.02
C GLY A 59 7.47 -16.18 -9.07
N CYS A 60 6.73 -16.06 -10.17
CA CYS A 60 6.97 -15.02 -11.17
C CYS A 60 5.70 -14.26 -11.56
N ILE A 61 5.92 -13.01 -11.96
CA ILE A 61 4.93 -12.16 -12.61
C ILE A 61 5.58 -11.59 -13.88
N GLY A 62 5.08 -11.99 -15.05
CA GLY A 62 5.66 -11.64 -16.34
C GLY A 62 7.12 -12.09 -16.44
N LYS A 63 8.05 -11.13 -16.52
CA LYS A 63 9.50 -11.36 -16.68
C LYS A 63 10.30 -11.31 -15.36
N HIS A 64 9.62 -11.09 -14.24
CA HIS A 64 10.21 -10.81 -12.93
C HIS A 64 10.04 -11.99 -11.98
N ASN A 65 11.09 -12.32 -11.24
CA ASN A 65 11.00 -13.27 -10.14
C ASN A 65 10.57 -12.50 -8.90
N VAL A 66 9.45 -12.92 -8.32
CA VAL A 66 8.81 -12.25 -7.20
C VAL A 66 8.89 -13.11 -5.95
N VAL A 67 9.11 -12.46 -4.83
CA VAL A 67 8.94 -13.04 -3.50
C VAL A 67 7.91 -12.20 -2.76
N VAL A 68 7.00 -12.87 -2.04
CA VAL A 68 5.84 -12.26 -1.38
C VAL A 68 5.90 -12.56 0.11
N ALA A 69 5.61 -11.55 0.94
CA ALA A 69 5.45 -11.70 2.38
C ALA A 69 4.11 -11.10 2.83
N LEU A 70 3.47 -11.77 3.79
CA LEU A 70 2.31 -11.25 4.53
C LEU A 70 2.81 -10.74 5.88
N LEU A 71 2.39 -9.52 6.27
CA LEU A 71 2.68 -9.01 7.60
C LEU A 71 1.98 -9.85 8.67
N PRO A 72 2.63 -10.11 9.83
CA PRO A 72 1.96 -10.79 10.94
C PRO A 72 0.82 -9.95 11.52
N GLU A 73 1.02 -8.63 11.58
CA GLU A 73 0.06 -7.64 12.04
C GLU A 73 0.27 -6.32 11.26
N MET A 74 -0.78 -5.49 11.18
CA MET A 74 -0.72 -4.16 10.56
C MET A 74 0.22 -3.21 11.31
N GLY A 75 0.55 -2.08 10.67
CA GLY A 75 1.28 -0.99 11.28
C GLY A 75 2.75 -0.89 10.88
N LYS A 76 3.32 0.30 11.06
CA LYS A 76 4.64 0.66 10.52
C LYS A 76 5.78 -0.18 11.11
N ALA A 77 5.71 -0.52 12.39
CA ALA A 77 6.77 -1.28 13.08
C ALA A 77 6.90 -2.72 12.52
N ASN A 78 5.77 -3.40 12.34
CA ASN A 78 5.74 -4.74 11.73
C ASN A 78 6.20 -4.66 10.26
N ALA A 79 5.73 -3.65 9.53
CA ALA A 79 6.09 -3.44 8.14
C ALA A 79 7.61 -3.22 7.96
N ALA A 80 8.23 -2.39 8.81
CA ALA A 80 9.67 -2.17 8.83
C ALA A 80 10.44 -3.45 9.17
N ALA A 81 10.02 -4.20 10.19
CA ALA A 81 10.67 -5.46 10.57
C ALA A 81 10.64 -6.49 9.43
N VAL A 82 9.49 -6.65 8.77
CA VAL A 82 9.36 -7.53 7.60
C VAL A 82 10.27 -7.05 6.47
N ALA A 83 10.28 -5.76 6.14
CA ALA A 83 11.10 -5.19 5.08
C ALA A 83 12.62 -5.33 5.33
N ALA A 84 13.07 -5.09 6.57
CA ALA A 84 14.47 -5.25 6.96
C ALA A 84 14.94 -6.71 6.83
N ASN A 85 14.11 -7.66 7.26
CA ASN A 85 14.33 -9.09 7.05
C ASN A 85 14.31 -9.45 5.56
N PHE A 86 13.41 -8.83 4.78
CA PHE A 86 13.31 -9.04 3.34
C PHE A 86 14.61 -8.72 2.63
N ARG A 87 15.15 -7.52 2.88
CA ARG A 87 16.45 -7.05 2.39
C ARG A 87 17.59 -7.99 2.79
N SER A 88 17.49 -8.61 3.96
CA SER A 88 18.53 -9.50 4.50
C SER A 88 18.48 -10.90 3.86
N SER A 89 17.28 -11.46 3.66
CA SER A 89 17.08 -12.78 3.05
C SER A 89 17.22 -12.78 1.53
N TYR A 90 16.70 -11.75 0.89
CA TYR A 90 16.68 -11.58 -0.56
C TYR A 90 17.48 -10.32 -0.89
N SER A 91 18.81 -10.48 -1.01
CA SER A 91 19.76 -9.36 -1.01
C SER A 91 19.78 -8.52 -2.30
N HIS A 92 19.09 -8.95 -3.35
CA HIS A 92 19.10 -8.33 -4.68
C HIS A 92 17.75 -7.74 -5.11
N LEU A 93 16.89 -7.43 -4.13
CA LEU A 93 15.63 -6.73 -4.40
C LEU A 93 15.89 -5.32 -4.93
N GLU A 94 15.48 -5.06 -6.17
CA GLU A 94 15.57 -3.74 -6.81
C GLU A 94 14.33 -2.88 -6.51
N LEU A 95 13.20 -3.54 -6.25
CA LEU A 95 11.92 -2.93 -5.98
C LEU A 95 11.09 -3.82 -5.05
N VAL A 96 10.48 -3.20 -4.03
CA VAL A 96 9.46 -3.82 -3.18
C VAL A 96 8.12 -3.12 -3.37
N LEU A 97 7.08 -3.87 -3.67
CA LEU A 97 5.72 -3.35 -3.78
C LEU A 97 4.99 -3.56 -2.46
N LEU A 98 4.48 -2.49 -1.85
CA LEU A 98 3.45 -2.61 -0.81
C LEU A 98 2.09 -2.60 -1.49
N VAL A 99 1.43 -3.75 -1.53
CA VAL A 99 0.16 -3.94 -2.25
C VAL A 99 -0.97 -4.13 -1.25
N GLY A 100 -2.06 -3.38 -1.40
CA GLY A 100 -3.20 -3.54 -0.50
C GLY A 100 -4.33 -2.55 -0.67
N VAL A 101 -5.09 -2.32 0.39
CA VAL A 101 -6.21 -1.37 0.41
C VAL A 101 -5.87 -0.11 1.23
N CYS A 102 -6.60 0.97 0.99
CA CYS A 102 -6.44 2.23 1.71
C CYS A 102 -7.77 2.98 1.83
N GLY A 103 -7.78 3.98 2.72
CA GLY A 103 -8.82 5.00 2.75
C GLY A 103 -8.48 6.12 1.78
N GLY A 104 -9.42 6.49 0.90
CA GLY A 104 -9.22 7.49 -0.14
C GLY A 104 -9.62 8.90 0.32
N VAL A 105 -8.95 9.92 -0.20
CA VAL A 105 -9.44 11.30 -0.12
C VAL A 105 -10.26 11.60 -1.37
N PRO A 106 -11.58 11.83 -1.27
CA PRO A 106 -12.43 11.95 -2.46
C PRO A 106 -12.07 13.12 -3.38
N SER A 107 -11.66 14.27 -2.80
CA SER A 107 -11.42 15.50 -3.56
C SER A 107 -10.14 16.22 -3.09
N PRO A 108 -8.95 15.64 -3.33
CA PRO A 108 -7.71 16.06 -2.68
C PRO A 108 -7.22 17.47 -3.06
N SER A 109 -7.71 18.07 -4.15
CA SER A 109 -7.26 19.41 -4.57
C SER A 109 -8.33 20.30 -5.21
N ARG A 110 -9.63 19.98 -5.03
CA ARG A 110 -10.79 20.69 -5.64
C ARG A 110 -10.74 20.86 -7.17
N ARG A 111 -9.75 20.28 -7.85
CA ARG A 111 -9.70 20.10 -9.31
C ARG A 111 -10.31 18.75 -9.66
N ASP A 112 -10.74 18.60 -10.91
CA ASP A 112 -11.49 17.49 -11.51
C ASP A 112 -10.77 16.12 -11.49
N ASN A 113 -10.27 15.69 -10.32
CA ASN A 113 -9.58 14.44 -10.10
C ASN A 113 -10.17 13.77 -8.86
N GLU A 114 -11.46 13.47 -8.97
CA GLU A 114 -12.26 12.80 -7.96
C GLU A 114 -11.82 11.34 -7.80
N ILE A 115 -11.62 10.92 -6.56
CA ILE A 115 -11.21 9.56 -6.22
C ILE A 115 -12.46 8.76 -5.81
N MET A 116 -12.66 7.63 -6.46
CA MET A 116 -13.80 6.73 -6.25
C MET A 116 -13.38 5.47 -5.49
N LEU A 117 -14.35 4.73 -4.93
CA LEU A 117 -14.07 3.41 -4.37
C LEU A 117 -13.65 2.46 -5.50
N GLY A 118 -12.64 1.64 -5.24
CA GLY A 118 -12.01 0.77 -6.24
C GLY A 118 -10.95 1.46 -7.11
N ASP A 119 -10.79 2.78 -7.07
CA ASP A 119 -9.66 3.44 -7.74
C ASP A 119 -8.32 3.01 -7.12
N VAL A 120 -7.23 3.21 -7.85
CA VAL A 120 -5.87 2.84 -7.44
C VAL A 120 -5.05 4.08 -7.16
N ILE A 121 -4.32 4.06 -6.05
CA ILE A 121 -3.36 5.06 -5.64
C ILE A 121 -1.95 4.47 -5.73
N ILE A 122 -1.10 5.10 -6.54
CA ILE A 122 0.33 4.78 -6.63
C ILE A 122 1.12 5.89 -5.94
N SER A 123 1.97 5.53 -4.98
CA SER A 123 2.74 6.51 -4.22
C SER A 123 3.75 7.24 -5.07
N LYS A 124 3.64 8.58 -5.07
CA LYS A 124 4.69 9.50 -5.50
C LYS A 124 5.63 9.86 -4.34
N SER A 125 5.08 9.94 -3.14
CA SER A 125 5.76 10.19 -1.87
C SER A 125 4.91 9.65 -0.72
N VAL A 126 5.53 9.49 0.45
CA VAL A 126 4.86 9.06 1.68
C VAL A 126 5.02 10.14 2.74
N VAL A 127 3.95 10.43 3.46
CA VAL A 127 3.93 11.39 4.57
C VAL A 127 3.59 10.62 5.85
N GLN A 128 4.54 10.54 6.79
CA GLN A 128 4.23 10.00 8.11
C GLN A 128 3.49 11.05 8.94
N TYR A 129 2.17 11.08 8.80
CA TYR A 129 1.33 12.18 9.31
C TYR A 129 1.17 12.17 10.84
N ASP A 130 1.44 11.03 11.48
CA ASP A 130 1.37 10.85 12.93
C ASP A 130 2.70 11.05 13.66
N PHE A 131 3.78 11.40 12.93
CA PHE A 131 5.09 11.66 13.51
C PHE A 131 5.28 13.13 13.86
N GLY A 132 5.32 13.45 15.16
CA GLY A 132 5.33 14.83 15.61
C GLY A 132 5.18 14.99 17.11
N ARG A 133 4.83 16.20 17.53
CA ARG A 133 4.68 16.58 18.94
C ARG A 133 3.22 16.87 19.24
N LYS A 134 2.71 16.29 20.32
CA LYS A 134 1.37 16.55 20.82
C LYS A 134 1.40 17.58 21.94
N TYR A 135 0.77 18.72 21.71
CA TYR A 135 0.46 19.75 22.70
C TYR A 135 -1.02 19.66 23.10
N ASN A 136 -1.45 20.48 24.05
CA ASN A 136 -2.86 20.51 24.48
C ASN A 136 -3.79 20.84 23.30
N GLY A 137 -4.53 19.85 22.84
CA GLY A 137 -5.50 19.98 21.74
C GLY A 137 -4.88 20.15 20.33
N VAL A 138 -3.55 20.12 20.19
CA VAL A 138 -2.88 20.36 18.91
C VAL A 138 -1.76 19.35 18.70
N PHE A 139 -1.76 18.69 17.55
CA PHE A 139 -0.63 17.90 17.08
C PHE A 139 0.14 18.70 16.02
N VAL A 140 1.46 18.78 16.16
CA VAL A 140 2.35 19.42 15.20
C VAL A 140 3.25 18.36 14.61
N ARG A 141 3.08 18.07 13.32
CA ARG A 141 3.90 17.11 12.59
C ARG A 141 5.36 17.59 12.55
N LYS A 142 6.30 16.66 12.60
CA LYS A 142 7.72 16.94 12.38
C LYS A 142 7.98 16.98 10.86
N ASP A 143 7.99 18.18 10.30
CA ASP A 143 8.15 18.43 8.87
C ASP A 143 9.57 18.84 8.45
N THR A 144 10.56 18.71 9.36
CA THR A 144 11.97 19.00 9.05
C THR A 144 12.55 17.97 8.08
N LEU A 145 13.71 18.27 7.48
CA LEU A 145 14.39 17.33 6.58
C LEU A 145 14.69 15.99 7.28
N GLU A 146 15.08 16.01 8.57
CA GLU A 146 15.32 14.80 9.36
C GLU A 146 14.03 14.21 9.97
N GLY A 147 12.87 14.79 9.67
CA GLY A 147 11.55 14.30 10.10
C GLY A 147 10.72 13.72 8.96
N ASN A 148 11.10 14.00 7.71
CA ASN A 148 10.41 13.51 6.53
C ASN A 148 11.11 12.27 5.97
N LEU A 149 10.31 11.39 5.38
CA LEU A 149 10.82 10.25 4.63
C LEU A 149 11.56 10.73 3.38
N ASP A 150 12.65 10.05 3.05
CA ASP A 150 13.45 10.38 1.89
C ASP A 150 12.69 10.19 0.57
N ARG A 151 13.18 10.84 -0.48
CA ARG A 151 12.65 10.63 -1.82
C ARG A 151 13.01 9.24 -2.31
N ALA A 152 12.08 8.57 -2.99
CA ALA A 152 12.36 7.32 -3.69
C ALA A 152 13.58 7.46 -4.62
N ASN A 153 14.26 6.33 -4.85
CA ASN A 153 15.45 6.29 -5.69
C ASN A 153 15.16 6.77 -7.14
N LYS A 154 16.22 7.09 -7.89
CA LYS A 154 16.07 7.70 -9.22
C LYS A 154 15.31 6.80 -10.21
N ASN A 155 15.48 5.48 -10.13
CA ASN A 155 14.82 4.52 -11.03
C ASN A 155 13.31 4.52 -10.80
N ILE A 156 12.89 4.39 -9.53
CA ILE A 156 11.49 4.47 -9.12
C ILE A 156 10.90 5.83 -9.51
N ARG A 157 11.58 6.94 -9.21
CA ARG A 157 11.07 8.28 -9.59
C ARG A 157 10.93 8.45 -11.09
N SER A 158 11.84 7.90 -11.90
CA SER A 158 11.73 7.97 -13.36
C SER A 158 10.55 7.16 -13.88
N LEU A 159 10.30 5.98 -13.30
CA LEU A 159 9.12 5.16 -13.59
C LEU A 159 7.82 5.90 -13.23
N ILE A 160 7.72 6.45 -12.02
CA ILE A 160 6.54 7.20 -11.58
C ILE A 160 6.31 8.42 -12.49
N ARG A 161 7.36 9.18 -12.85
CA ARG A 161 7.24 10.28 -13.82
C ARG A 161 6.78 9.81 -15.20
N ASN A 162 7.16 8.61 -15.63
CA ASN A 162 6.64 8.04 -16.87
C ASN A 162 5.13 7.75 -16.74
N PHE A 163 4.65 7.19 -15.63
CA PHE A 163 3.23 6.95 -15.40
C PHE A 163 2.39 8.22 -15.27
N GLU A 164 2.99 9.39 -14.98
CA GLU A 164 2.29 10.68 -15.04
C GLU A 164 2.05 11.18 -16.48
N THR A 165 2.60 10.51 -17.50
CA THR A 165 2.32 10.82 -18.91
C THR A 165 1.04 10.14 -19.38
N GLU A 166 0.23 10.84 -20.17
CA GLU A 166 -1.08 10.38 -20.67
C GLU A 166 -1.03 8.96 -21.25
N ARG A 167 -0.15 8.74 -22.24
CA ARG A 167 0.01 7.43 -22.89
C ARG A 167 0.34 6.31 -21.91
N SER A 168 1.21 6.57 -20.94
CA SER A 168 1.68 5.52 -20.03
C SER A 168 0.65 5.22 -18.96
N LEU A 169 -0.08 6.25 -18.50
CA LEU A 169 -1.20 6.11 -17.57
C LEU A 169 -2.34 5.31 -18.20
N GLU A 170 -2.73 5.65 -19.42
CA GLU A 170 -3.77 4.94 -20.18
C GLU A 170 -3.43 3.47 -20.32
N LEU A 171 -2.20 3.15 -20.76
CA LEU A 171 -1.74 1.77 -20.86
C LEU A 171 -1.76 1.04 -19.52
N LEU A 172 -1.35 1.70 -18.44
CA LEU A 172 -1.35 1.12 -17.10
C LEU A 172 -2.77 0.82 -16.62
N GLN A 173 -3.72 1.73 -16.86
CA GLN A 173 -5.14 1.54 -16.56
C GLN A 173 -5.75 0.39 -17.37
N THR A 174 -5.54 0.36 -18.69
CA THR A 174 -6.04 -0.72 -19.55
C THR A 174 -5.51 -2.09 -19.12
N GLN A 175 -4.21 -2.19 -18.82
CA GLN A 175 -3.64 -3.45 -18.33
C GLN A 175 -4.15 -3.83 -16.95
N THR A 176 -4.40 -2.85 -16.07
CA THR A 176 -5.00 -3.08 -14.75
C THR A 176 -6.40 -3.65 -14.89
N ALA A 177 -7.27 -3.04 -15.71
CA ALA A 177 -8.63 -3.54 -15.98
C ALA A 177 -8.60 -4.97 -16.55
N ARG A 178 -7.72 -5.23 -17.52
CA ARG A 178 -7.54 -6.59 -18.08
C ARG A 178 -7.10 -7.60 -17.01
N ASN A 179 -6.11 -7.25 -16.19
CA ASN A 179 -5.62 -8.13 -15.14
C ASN A 179 -6.68 -8.40 -14.07
N LEU A 180 -7.52 -7.41 -13.75
CA LEU A 180 -8.64 -7.54 -12.83
C LEU A 180 -9.65 -8.56 -13.34
N THR A 181 -10.07 -8.47 -14.61
CA THR A 181 -10.97 -9.45 -15.24
C THR A 181 -10.40 -10.87 -15.20
N GLN A 182 -9.09 -11.01 -15.46
CA GLN A 182 -8.40 -12.32 -15.37
C GLN A 182 -8.35 -12.86 -13.94
N LEU A 183 -8.03 -12.01 -12.96
CA LEU A 183 -8.02 -12.36 -11.54
C LEU A 183 -9.40 -12.83 -11.10
N GLN A 184 -10.44 -12.06 -11.42
CA GLN A 184 -11.84 -12.38 -11.15
C GLN A 184 -12.26 -13.71 -11.77
N ALA A 185 -11.87 -13.98 -13.03
CA ALA A 185 -12.14 -15.27 -13.68
C ALA A 185 -11.43 -16.44 -12.97
N LYS A 186 -10.14 -16.28 -12.61
CA LYS A 186 -9.39 -17.29 -11.82
C LYS A 186 -10.04 -17.53 -10.44
N ALA A 187 -10.52 -16.48 -9.78
CA ALA A 187 -11.19 -16.61 -8.49
C ALA A 187 -12.54 -17.34 -8.62
N LYS A 188 -13.31 -17.08 -9.69
CA LYS A 188 -14.55 -17.81 -10.00
C LYS A 188 -14.29 -19.29 -10.23
N SER A 189 -13.21 -19.67 -10.92
CA SER A 189 -12.92 -21.09 -11.20
C SER A 189 -12.45 -21.87 -9.96
N LYS A 190 -11.77 -21.21 -9.01
CA LYS A 190 -11.33 -21.79 -7.74
C LYS A 190 -12.42 -21.81 -6.65
N LYS A 191 -13.62 -21.30 -6.95
CA LYS A 191 -14.71 -21.14 -5.98
C LYS A 191 -15.20 -22.48 -5.44
N ARG A 192 -15.11 -22.69 -4.13
CA ARG A 192 -15.77 -23.82 -3.45
C ARG A 192 -17.28 -23.66 -3.48
N ARG A 193 -18.02 -24.73 -3.73
CA ARG A 193 -19.50 -24.74 -3.77
C ARG A 193 -20.06 -24.11 -2.48
N GLY A 194 -20.91 -23.09 -2.60
CA GLY A 194 -21.55 -22.39 -1.47
C GLY A 194 -20.80 -21.16 -0.90
N THR A 195 -19.61 -20.82 -1.40
CA THR A 195 -18.89 -19.60 -0.94
C THR A 195 -19.39 -18.32 -1.65
N ARG A 196 -19.26 -17.15 -1.03
CA ARG A 196 -19.54 -15.85 -1.66
C ARG A 196 -18.49 -15.56 -2.75
N TYR A 197 -18.88 -14.89 -3.82
CA TYR A 197 -17.90 -14.43 -4.82
C TYR A 197 -17.14 -13.23 -4.25
N LYS A 198 -15.89 -13.47 -3.81
CA LYS A 198 -15.07 -12.54 -2.99
C LYS A 198 -14.79 -11.21 -3.71
N TYR A 199 -14.32 -11.25 -4.96
CA TYR A 199 -13.80 -10.08 -5.71
C TYR A 199 -14.81 -9.46 -6.69
N ALA A 200 -16.11 -9.59 -6.42
CA ALA A 200 -17.13 -8.97 -7.25
C ALA A 200 -17.09 -7.45 -7.13
N TYR A 201 -17.30 -6.72 -8.23
CA TYR A 201 -17.54 -5.29 -8.16
C TYR A 201 -18.82 -5.04 -7.33
N PRO A 202 -18.79 -4.23 -6.26
CA PRO A 202 -19.97 -3.98 -5.42
C PRO A 202 -21.08 -3.18 -6.10
N GLY A 203 -20.84 -2.64 -7.30
CA GLY A 203 -21.77 -1.82 -8.05
C GLY A 203 -21.62 -0.33 -7.75
N THR A 204 -21.93 0.51 -8.74
CA THR A 204 -21.78 1.96 -8.65
C THR A 204 -22.62 2.56 -7.52
N ASP A 205 -23.83 2.04 -7.28
CA ASP A 205 -24.70 2.51 -6.19
C ASP A 205 -24.14 2.25 -4.78
N SER A 206 -23.18 1.33 -4.66
CA SER A 206 -22.45 1.07 -3.42
C SER A 206 -21.31 2.08 -3.18
N ASP A 207 -21.03 2.97 -4.14
CA ASP A 207 -20.04 4.03 -3.99
C ASP A 207 -20.67 5.33 -3.45
N ARG A 208 -20.88 5.37 -2.14
CA ARG A 208 -21.50 6.51 -1.45
C ARG A 208 -20.48 7.22 -0.55
N LEU A 209 -20.28 8.50 -0.83
CA LEU A 209 -19.53 9.42 0.01
C LEU A 209 -20.49 10.21 0.89
N PHE A 210 -20.34 10.14 2.21
CA PHE A 210 -21.12 10.98 3.12
C PHE A 210 -20.46 12.34 3.35
N LYS A 211 -21.25 13.31 3.82
CA LYS A 211 -20.70 14.59 4.28
C LYS A 211 -19.63 14.37 5.36
N PRO A 212 -18.49 15.09 5.34
CA PRO A 212 -17.38 14.85 6.27
C PRO A 212 -17.72 14.97 7.75
N ASP A 213 -18.74 15.76 8.10
CA ASP A 213 -19.27 15.97 9.45
C ASP A 213 -20.32 14.92 9.87
N TYR A 214 -20.70 14.01 8.98
CA TYR A 214 -21.74 13.02 9.24
C TYR A 214 -21.20 11.77 9.95
N LEU A 215 -21.58 11.61 11.22
CA LEU A 215 -21.10 10.50 12.05
C LEU A 215 -21.79 9.16 11.71
N HIS A 216 -20.97 8.13 11.53
CA HIS A 216 -21.38 6.73 11.40
C HIS A 216 -21.74 6.15 12.78
N LYS A 217 -23.00 6.28 13.19
CA LYS A 217 -23.51 5.78 14.47
C LYS A 217 -24.93 5.23 14.35
N HIS A 218 -25.39 4.47 15.36
CA HIS A 218 -26.80 4.08 15.47
C HIS A 218 -27.71 5.31 15.42
N ARG A 219 -28.79 5.24 14.62
CA ARG A 219 -29.78 6.33 14.55
C ARG A 219 -30.64 6.41 15.82
N PRO A 220 -31.22 7.60 16.11
CA PRO A 220 -32.19 7.74 17.20
C PRO A 220 -33.32 6.71 17.07
N GLY A 221 -33.66 6.06 18.19
CA GLY A 221 -34.67 4.99 18.21
C GLY A 221 -34.10 3.58 18.06
N HIS A 222 -32.79 3.43 17.84
CA HIS A 222 -32.10 2.13 17.92
C HIS A 222 -32.05 1.56 19.36
N GLY A 223 -32.23 2.41 20.39
CA GLY A 223 -32.19 1.99 21.80
C GLY A 223 -30.78 1.75 22.33
N CYS A 224 -29.78 2.46 21.79
CA CYS A 224 -28.39 2.29 22.20
C CYS A 224 -27.98 3.37 23.20
N ASN A 225 -27.89 3.01 24.49
CA ASN A 225 -27.53 3.93 25.58
C ASN A 225 -26.25 4.73 25.34
N VAL A 226 -25.26 4.14 24.66
CA VAL A 226 -23.99 4.82 24.35
C VAL A 226 -24.19 5.85 23.24
N CYS A 227 -24.74 5.46 22.09
CA CYS A 227 -24.94 6.38 20.95
C CYS A 227 -25.94 7.50 21.25
N ASP A 228 -26.87 7.25 22.18
CA ASP A 228 -27.88 8.21 22.65
C ASP A 228 -27.36 9.10 23.80
N SER A 229 -26.24 8.74 24.44
CA SER A 229 -25.72 9.49 25.60
C SER A 229 -25.29 10.93 25.28
N LYS A 230 -24.75 11.16 24.09
CA LYS A 230 -24.37 12.49 23.58
C LYS A 230 -24.29 12.50 22.05
N PRO A 231 -24.39 13.68 21.41
CA PRO A 231 -24.49 13.78 19.94
C PRO A 231 -23.35 13.09 19.18
N ASP A 232 -22.13 13.14 19.72
CA ASP A 232 -20.89 12.63 19.13
C ASP A 232 -20.50 11.23 19.65
N ALA A 233 -21.26 10.63 20.57
CA ALA A 233 -20.95 9.28 21.06
C ALA A 233 -21.26 8.22 20.01
N ILE A 234 -20.31 7.30 19.84
CA ILE A 234 -20.40 6.16 18.94
C ILE A 234 -19.95 4.93 19.72
N CYS A 235 -20.76 3.87 19.72
CA CYS A 235 -20.38 2.61 20.36
C CYS A 235 -19.53 1.74 19.42
N HIS A 236 -18.85 0.74 20.00
CA HIS A 236 -18.02 -0.19 19.24
C HIS A 236 -18.80 -0.96 18.16
N GLU A 237 -20.04 -1.35 18.44
CA GLU A 237 -20.93 -2.03 17.48
C GLU A 237 -21.20 -1.13 16.27
N ALA A 238 -21.60 0.12 16.50
CA ALA A 238 -21.88 1.06 15.43
C ALA A 238 -20.63 1.38 14.59
N HIS A 239 -19.45 1.47 15.21
CA HIS A 239 -18.18 1.61 14.46
C HIS A 239 -17.86 0.45 13.53
N SER A 240 -18.37 -0.74 13.86
CA SER A 240 -18.08 -1.97 13.14
C SER A 240 -19.13 -2.30 12.09
N ALA A 241 -20.37 -1.87 12.31
CA ALA A 241 -21.55 -2.10 11.48
C ALA A 241 -21.46 -1.44 10.11
N TYR A 242 -22.22 -1.99 9.16
CA TYR A 242 -22.42 -1.37 7.85
C TYR A 242 -23.38 -0.17 7.92
N CYS A 243 -23.33 0.72 6.93
CA CYS A 243 -24.20 1.89 6.85
C CYS A 243 -25.69 1.51 6.83
N GLU A 244 -26.04 0.38 6.22
CA GLU A 244 -27.40 -0.18 6.20
C GLU A 244 -27.88 -0.56 7.61
N GLU A 245 -27.01 -1.22 8.38
CA GLU A 245 -27.29 -1.66 9.76
C GLU A 245 -27.43 -0.45 10.69
N ASN A 246 -26.54 0.53 10.53
CA ASN A 246 -26.61 1.78 11.28
C ASN A 246 -27.73 2.73 10.82
N GLY A 247 -28.45 2.42 9.74
CA GLY A 247 -29.49 3.27 9.17
C GLY A 247 -28.98 4.64 8.73
N CYS A 248 -27.81 4.70 8.10
CA CYS A 248 -27.23 5.97 7.65
C CYS A 248 -28.14 6.69 6.63
N ASP A 249 -28.31 7.99 6.87
CA ASP A 249 -29.22 8.88 6.15
C ASP A 249 -28.71 9.15 4.74
N GLN A 250 -29.44 8.65 3.74
CA GLN A 250 -29.09 8.83 2.34
C GLN A 250 -29.14 10.31 1.90
N GLY A 251 -29.88 11.17 2.60
CA GLY A 251 -29.85 12.62 2.37
C GLY A 251 -28.54 13.30 2.77
N ARG A 252 -27.62 12.57 3.42
CA ARG A 252 -26.27 13.02 3.78
C ARG A 252 -25.20 12.54 2.80
N VAL A 253 -25.57 11.79 1.77
CA VAL A 253 -24.66 11.38 0.68
C VAL A 253 -24.42 12.58 -0.26
N ILE A 254 -23.17 12.76 -0.68
CA ILE A 254 -22.75 13.80 -1.61
C ILE A 254 -22.97 13.31 -3.05
N SER A 255 -23.70 14.09 -3.85
CA SER A 255 -23.85 13.84 -5.28
C SER A 255 -22.56 14.19 -6.03
N ARG A 256 -22.13 13.31 -6.92
CA ARG A 256 -20.86 13.40 -7.67
C ARG A 256 -21.09 13.09 -9.13
N ASN A 257 -20.55 13.90 -10.04
CA ASN A 257 -20.76 13.74 -11.49
C ASN A 257 -20.21 12.40 -11.98
N VAL A 258 -19.01 12.01 -11.52
CA VAL A 258 -18.36 10.75 -11.89
C VAL A 258 -19.23 9.55 -11.51
N HIS A 259 -19.93 9.62 -10.38
CA HIS A 259 -20.89 8.58 -9.98
C HIS A 259 -22.04 8.47 -10.98
N THR A 260 -22.65 9.59 -11.39
CA THR A 260 -23.73 9.60 -12.38
C THR A 260 -23.28 9.09 -13.74
N GLU A 261 -22.06 9.42 -14.17
CA GLU A 261 -21.48 8.90 -15.41
C GLU A 261 -21.28 7.38 -15.33
N LYS A 262 -20.71 6.86 -14.24
CA LYS A 262 -20.53 5.41 -14.03
C LYS A 262 -21.84 4.64 -13.95
N GLN A 263 -22.95 5.25 -13.54
CA GLN A 263 -24.28 4.60 -13.53
C GLN A 263 -24.83 4.33 -14.93
N GLN A 264 -24.35 5.04 -15.96
CA GLN A 264 -24.77 4.84 -17.35
C GLN A 264 -23.95 3.79 -18.08
N LEU A 265 -22.86 3.32 -17.47
CA LEU A 265 -21.95 2.32 -18.05
C LEU A 265 -22.43 0.89 -17.76
N SER A 266 -21.97 -0.06 -18.57
CA SER A 266 -22.07 -1.47 -18.22
C SER A 266 -21.24 -1.79 -16.96
N GLU A 267 -21.58 -2.86 -16.23
CA GLU A 267 -20.82 -3.29 -15.04
C GLU A 267 -19.33 -3.56 -15.35
N GLU A 268 -19.03 -4.04 -16.56
CA GLU A 268 -17.66 -4.28 -17.03
C GLU A 268 -16.87 -2.97 -17.18
N GLN A 269 -17.50 -1.92 -17.71
CA GLN A 269 -16.88 -0.60 -17.87
C GLN A 269 -16.84 0.18 -16.55
N ALA A 270 -17.90 0.10 -15.75
CA ALA A 270 -18.02 0.85 -14.50
C ALA A 270 -16.99 0.43 -13.44
N GLN A 271 -16.58 -0.84 -13.46
CA GLN A 271 -15.57 -1.38 -12.54
C GLN A 271 -14.14 -1.06 -12.96
N GLU A 272 -13.90 -0.52 -14.17
CA GLU A 272 -12.55 -0.15 -14.59
C GLU A 272 -11.99 0.91 -13.63
N PRO A 273 -10.82 0.65 -13.02
CA PRO A 273 -10.26 1.55 -12.02
C PRO A 273 -9.53 2.71 -12.68
N VAL A 274 -9.66 3.90 -12.07
CA VAL A 274 -8.79 5.03 -12.40
C VAL A 274 -7.53 4.96 -11.54
N ILE A 275 -6.38 5.29 -12.14
CA ILE A 275 -5.10 5.30 -11.42
C ILE A 275 -4.71 6.74 -11.09
N HIS A 276 -4.49 7.01 -9.81
CA HIS A 276 -4.05 8.28 -9.28
C HIS A 276 -2.62 8.17 -8.75
N ILE A 277 -1.78 9.13 -9.08
CA ILE A 277 -0.39 9.20 -8.61
C ILE A 277 -0.25 10.38 -7.65
N GLY A 278 0.05 10.12 -6.38
CA GLY A 278 0.07 11.17 -5.38
C GLY A 278 0.73 10.79 -4.06
N ALA A 279 0.68 11.72 -3.11
CA ALA A 279 1.22 11.51 -1.78
C ALA A 279 0.27 10.67 -0.94
N ILE A 280 0.80 9.69 -0.20
CA ILE A 280 0.02 8.82 0.69
C ILE A 280 0.41 9.12 2.14
N ALA A 281 -0.57 9.31 3.00
CA ALA A 281 -0.38 9.45 4.44
C ALA A 281 -0.25 8.06 5.09
N SER A 282 0.80 7.87 5.87
CA SER A 282 1.09 6.62 6.60
C SER A 282 1.08 6.87 8.12
N GLY A 283 0.39 6.03 8.90
CA GLY A 283 0.32 6.17 10.35
C GLY A 283 -0.22 4.92 11.05
N ASP A 284 -0.09 4.82 12.38
CA ASP A 284 -0.54 3.64 13.13
C ASP A 284 -2.03 3.68 13.51
N SER A 285 -2.70 4.79 13.22
CA SER A 285 -4.15 4.94 13.42
C SER A 285 -4.90 4.84 12.10
N VAL A 286 -5.98 4.07 12.09
CA VAL A 286 -6.93 4.06 10.97
C VAL A 286 -7.68 5.39 10.97
N MET A 287 -7.58 6.16 9.88
CA MET A 287 -8.33 7.40 9.73
C MET A 287 -9.83 7.10 9.55
N LYS A 288 -10.64 7.56 10.49
CA LYS A 288 -12.11 7.36 10.50
C LYS A 288 -12.89 8.67 10.71
N SER A 289 -12.23 9.81 10.52
CA SER A 289 -12.83 11.14 10.70
C SER A 289 -12.74 11.90 9.39
N GLY A 290 -13.90 12.12 8.74
CA GLY A 290 -13.94 12.85 7.47
C GLY A 290 -13.39 14.28 7.59
N LEU A 291 -13.64 14.95 8.73
CA LEU A 291 -13.11 16.28 9.01
C LEU A 291 -11.59 16.29 9.17
N GLU A 292 -11.02 15.33 9.91
CA GLU A 292 -9.56 15.24 10.09
C GLU A 292 -8.86 14.81 8.80
N ARG A 293 -9.44 13.87 8.05
CA ARG A 293 -9.00 13.47 6.72
C ARG A 293 -8.88 14.69 5.80
N ASP A 294 -9.93 15.50 5.70
CA ASP A 294 -9.96 16.67 4.82
C ASP A 294 -8.94 17.72 5.26
N LYS A 295 -8.80 17.92 6.58
CA LYS A 295 -7.79 18.82 7.13
C LYS A 295 -6.36 18.39 6.77
N ILE A 296 -6.01 17.12 7.03
CA ILE A 296 -4.67 16.59 6.74
C ILE A 296 -4.40 16.59 5.23
N SER A 297 -5.40 16.28 4.40
CA SER A 297 -5.26 16.38 2.95
C SER A 297 -4.92 17.80 2.48
N GLN A 298 -5.58 18.82 3.05
CA GLN A 298 -5.30 20.22 2.73
C GLN A 298 -3.92 20.67 3.21
N GLU A 299 -3.50 20.20 4.38
CA GLU A 299 -2.21 20.58 5.00
C GLU A 299 -1.02 19.90 4.32
N GLU A 300 -1.14 18.60 3.99
CA GLU A 300 -0.01 17.77 3.52
C GLU A 300 -0.09 17.41 2.03
N GLY A 301 -1.19 17.74 1.34
CA GLY A 301 -1.39 17.41 -0.09
C GLY A 301 -1.51 15.91 -0.37
N ILE A 302 -1.91 15.12 0.63
CA ILE A 302 -2.11 13.66 0.51
C ILE A 302 -3.44 13.33 -0.14
N ILE A 303 -3.51 12.16 -0.78
CA ILE A 303 -4.69 11.66 -1.50
C ILE A 303 -5.24 10.34 -0.95
N ALA A 304 -4.53 9.70 -0.01
CA ALA A 304 -4.93 8.45 0.63
C ALA A 304 -4.29 8.28 2.00
N PHE A 305 -4.86 7.39 2.81
CA PHE A 305 -4.39 6.97 4.13
C PHE A 305 -4.18 5.46 4.19
N GLU A 306 -3.02 5.03 4.68
CA GLU A 306 -2.67 3.63 4.95
C GLU A 306 -1.77 3.52 6.20
N MET A 307 -1.34 2.31 6.58
CA MET A 307 -0.74 2.07 7.91
C MET A 307 0.67 1.45 7.91
N GLU A 308 1.24 1.12 6.77
CA GLU A 308 2.49 0.33 6.68
C GLU A 308 3.63 1.09 5.98
N GLY A 309 3.27 1.93 5.02
CA GLY A 309 4.16 2.52 4.03
C GLY A 309 5.40 3.17 4.58
N ALA A 310 5.28 4.01 5.61
CA ALA A 310 6.41 4.72 6.20
C ALA A 310 7.47 3.77 6.79
N GLY A 311 7.07 2.61 7.32
CA GLY A 311 8.01 1.61 7.83
C GLY A 311 8.78 0.89 6.71
N ILE A 312 8.10 0.57 5.60
CA ILE A 312 8.74 -0.10 4.45
C ILE A 312 9.65 0.88 3.69
N TRP A 313 9.23 2.13 3.55
CA TRP A 313 9.91 3.16 2.75
C TRP A 313 11.34 3.45 3.21
N GLU A 314 11.61 3.32 4.51
CA GLU A 314 12.94 3.50 5.12
C GLU A 314 13.87 2.30 4.91
N GLU A 315 13.31 1.10 4.70
CA GLU A 315 14.11 -0.14 4.69
C GLU A 315 14.49 -0.60 3.29
N VAL A 316 13.62 -0.40 2.30
CA VAL A 316 13.78 -0.95 0.95
C VAL A 316 13.31 0.04 -0.12
N PRO A 317 13.88 -0.01 -1.34
CA PRO A 317 13.34 0.75 -2.46
C PRO A 317 11.92 0.29 -2.77
N SER A 318 10.92 1.15 -2.53
CA SER A 318 9.52 0.72 -2.62
C SER A 318 8.61 1.59 -3.47
N ILE A 319 7.55 0.98 -3.99
CA ILE A 319 6.35 1.66 -4.49
C ILE A 319 5.15 1.12 -3.71
N ILE A 320 4.32 2.01 -3.21
CA ILE A 320 3.06 1.64 -2.57
C ILE A 320 1.96 1.69 -3.62
N ILE A 321 1.21 0.60 -3.75
CA ILE A 321 0.07 0.44 -4.64
C ILE A 321 -1.13 0.06 -3.78
N LYS A 322 -2.03 1.01 -3.55
CA LYS A 322 -3.24 0.76 -2.76
C LYS A 322 -4.47 0.98 -3.61
N SER A 323 -5.55 0.25 -3.35
CA SER A 323 -6.86 0.57 -3.91
C SER A 323 -7.81 1.05 -2.82
N VAL A 324 -8.70 1.97 -3.16
CA VAL A 324 -9.58 2.65 -2.21
C VAL A 324 -10.73 1.73 -1.80
N CYS A 325 -10.80 1.36 -0.52
CA CYS A 325 -11.89 0.52 0.01
C CYS A 325 -12.90 1.28 0.88
N ASP A 326 -12.54 2.47 1.36
CA ASP A 326 -13.40 3.40 2.08
C ASP A 326 -12.89 4.83 1.88
N TYR A 327 -13.62 5.82 2.39
CA TYR A 327 -13.27 7.23 2.28
C TYR A 327 -12.59 7.79 3.53
N ALA A 328 -12.06 6.96 4.43
CA ALA A 328 -11.42 7.40 5.67
C ALA A 328 -12.31 8.28 6.57
N ASP A 329 -13.64 8.08 6.55
CA ASP A 329 -14.65 8.79 7.36
C ASP A 329 -15.42 7.89 8.33
N GLY A 330 -15.01 6.63 8.45
CA GLY A 330 -15.63 5.65 9.34
C GLY A 330 -16.90 5.02 8.80
N HIS A 331 -17.41 5.42 7.64
CA HIS A 331 -18.54 4.75 6.98
C HIS A 331 -18.08 3.44 6.34
N LYS A 332 -18.91 2.41 6.45
CA LYS A 332 -18.66 1.08 5.86
C LYS A 332 -19.80 0.70 4.94
N ILE A 333 -19.52 0.55 3.66
CA ILE A 333 -20.52 0.36 2.62
C ILE A 333 -20.06 -0.77 1.72
N GLY A 334 -20.95 -1.72 1.39
CA GLY A 334 -20.64 -2.79 0.45
C GLY A 334 -19.42 -3.63 0.82
N ASN A 335 -19.00 -4.52 -0.08
CA ASN A 335 -17.78 -5.32 0.12
C ASN A 335 -16.61 -4.78 -0.71
N TRP A 336 -16.30 -3.49 -0.57
CA TRP A 336 -15.23 -2.86 -1.34
C TRP A 336 -13.84 -3.38 -0.98
N LYS A 337 -13.62 -3.87 0.26
CA LYS A 337 -12.31 -4.35 0.70
C LYS A 337 -11.76 -5.46 -0.20
N ASP A 338 -12.55 -6.50 -0.46
CA ASP A 338 -12.12 -7.60 -1.33
C ASP A 338 -11.91 -7.13 -2.78
N PHE A 339 -12.86 -6.37 -3.32
CA PHE A 339 -12.73 -5.82 -4.68
C PHE A 339 -11.47 -4.95 -4.83
N ALA A 340 -11.26 -4.01 -3.91
CA ALA A 340 -10.08 -3.14 -3.88
C ALA A 340 -8.77 -3.95 -3.76
N ALA A 341 -8.73 -5.01 -2.94
CA ALA A 341 -7.57 -5.89 -2.86
C ALA A 341 -7.25 -6.54 -4.23
N ALA A 342 -8.28 -7.00 -4.96
CA ALA A 342 -8.13 -7.52 -6.31
C ALA A 342 -7.64 -6.46 -7.31
N VAL A 343 -8.19 -5.24 -7.23
CA VAL A 343 -7.77 -4.12 -8.08
C VAL A 343 -6.29 -3.76 -7.83
N ALA A 344 -5.87 -3.65 -6.56
CA ALA A 344 -4.49 -3.34 -6.19
C ALA A 344 -3.52 -4.41 -6.70
N ALA A 345 -3.87 -5.70 -6.57
CA ALA A 345 -3.07 -6.80 -7.11
C ALA A 345 -2.98 -6.75 -8.65
N ALA A 346 -4.10 -6.46 -9.33
CA ALA A 346 -4.13 -6.29 -10.78
C ALA A 346 -3.25 -5.12 -11.26
N ALA A 347 -3.25 -4.01 -10.51
CA ALA A 347 -2.42 -2.85 -10.77
C ALA A 347 -0.93 -3.14 -10.52
N ALA A 348 -0.61 -3.89 -9.48
CA ALA A 348 0.75 -4.36 -9.22
C ALA A 348 1.31 -5.17 -10.40
N LYS A 349 0.52 -6.12 -10.93
CA LYS A 349 0.89 -6.87 -12.13
C LYS A 349 1.06 -5.97 -13.36
N ALA A 350 0.17 -5.01 -13.56
CA ALA A 350 0.27 -4.07 -14.69
C ALA A 350 1.54 -3.21 -14.59
N LEU A 351 1.88 -2.73 -13.39
CA LEU A 351 3.08 -1.97 -13.10
C LEU A 351 4.35 -2.79 -13.37
N LEU A 352 4.40 -4.05 -12.90
CA LEU A 352 5.55 -4.95 -13.16
C LEU A 352 5.73 -5.24 -14.66
N GLY A 353 4.65 -5.27 -15.45
CA GLY A 353 4.75 -5.35 -16.91
C GLY A 353 5.48 -4.16 -17.56
N ARG A 354 5.54 -3.02 -16.86
CA ARG A 354 6.23 -1.80 -17.29
C ARG A 354 7.56 -1.58 -16.58
N TYR A 355 7.80 -2.26 -15.47
CA TYR A 355 9.08 -2.21 -14.76
C TYR A 355 10.19 -2.78 -15.66
N ILE A 356 11.33 -2.11 -15.68
CA ILE A 356 12.48 -2.52 -16.51
C ILE A 356 13.26 -3.56 -15.70
N LYS A 357 13.65 -4.65 -16.37
CA LYS A 357 14.55 -5.63 -15.77
C LYS A 357 15.97 -5.16 -16.02
N THR A 358 16.75 -5.00 -14.96
CA THR A 358 18.16 -4.64 -15.08
C THR A 358 18.95 -5.86 -15.58
N ASP A 359 19.86 -5.66 -16.52
CA ASP A 359 20.73 -6.73 -16.99
C ASP A 359 21.60 -7.21 -15.84
N ARG A 360 21.63 -8.54 -15.63
CA ARG A 360 22.57 -9.16 -14.69
C ARG A 360 23.89 -9.38 -15.43
N PRO A 361 25.04 -9.10 -14.79
CA PRO A 361 26.31 -9.61 -15.29
C PRO A 361 26.15 -11.12 -15.49
N LEU A 362 26.48 -11.61 -16.69
CA LEU A 362 26.47 -13.05 -16.97
C LEU A 362 27.48 -13.73 -16.05
N GLU A 363 27.03 -14.27 -14.91
CA GLU A 363 27.84 -15.21 -14.11
C GLU A 363 27.94 -16.59 -14.78
N GLU A 364 27.25 -16.78 -15.91
CA GLU A 364 27.28 -17.99 -16.74
C GLU A 364 28.38 -17.92 -17.81
N ALA A 365 29.65 -17.91 -17.38
CA ALA A 365 30.78 -18.29 -18.24
C ALA A 365 31.91 -19.03 -17.50
N ALA A 366 31.80 -19.24 -16.18
CA ALA A 366 32.86 -19.86 -15.39
C ALA A 366 32.70 -21.37 -15.13
N GLN A 367 31.56 -21.98 -15.48
CA GLN A 367 31.29 -23.40 -15.18
C GLN A 367 31.35 -24.36 -16.38
N GLN A 368 31.53 -23.86 -17.61
CA GLN A 368 31.67 -24.71 -18.81
C GLN A 368 33.12 -24.90 -19.30
N SER A 369 34.13 -24.32 -18.64
CA SER A 369 35.54 -24.45 -19.07
C SER A 369 36.38 -25.43 -18.25
N VAL A 370 35.84 -26.08 -17.22
CA VAL A 370 36.60 -27.01 -16.35
C VAL A 370 36.36 -28.49 -16.67
N SER A 371 35.34 -28.85 -17.46
CA SER A 371 35.04 -30.27 -17.76
C SER A 371 35.71 -30.83 -19.03
N THR A 372 36.54 -30.06 -19.76
CA THR A 372 37.05 -30.50 -21.08
C THR A 372 38.58 -30.54 -21.20
N LYS A 373 39.32 -30.63 -20.08
CA LYS A 373 40.77 -30.83 -20.12
C LYS A 373 41.31 -31.74 -19.02
N VAL A 374 40.77 -32.96 -18.86
CA VAL A 374 41.54 -34.09 -18.31
C VAL A 374 41.08 -35.39 -18.98
N SER A 375 41.50 -35.59 -20.23
CA SER A 375 41.50 -36.93 -20.83
C SER A 375 42.46 -36.96 -21.99
N GLU A 376 43.75 -36.91 -21.69
CA GLU A 376 44.83 -37.43 -22.54
C GLU A 376 46.14 -37.34 -21.76
N THR A 377 46.55 -38.45 -21.13
CA THR A 377 47.95 -38.94 -21.12
C THR A 377 48.07 -40.27 -20.36
N ASN A 378 48.68 -41.23 -21.07
CA ASN A 378 49.50 -42.35 -20.61
C ASN A 378 48.86 -43.65 -20.06
N ALA A 379 48.70 -44.59 -21.00
CA ALA A 379 49.52 -45.81 -21.15
C ALA A 379 50.02 -46.57 -19.89
N THR A 380 49.57 -47.83 -19.82
CA THR A 380 50.35 -49.06 -19.58
C THR A 380 51.10 -49.24 -18.24
N SER A 381 50.55 -50.09 -17.36
CA SER A 381 51.31 -51.17 -16.68
C SER A 381 50.39 -52.15 -15.95
N THR A 382 50.73 -53.42 -16.08
CA THR A 382 50.17 -54.66 -15.50
C THR A 382 50.05 -54.68 -13.96
N PRO A 383 49.17 -55.53 -13.37
CA PRO A 383 48.97 -55.63 -11.94
C PRO A 383 49.87 -56.71 -11.30
N VAL A 384 50.30 -56.48 -10.06
CA VAL A 384 50.82 -57.53 -9.16
C VAL A 384 50.30 -57.26 -7.76
N GLY A 385 49.75 -58.31 -7.13
CA GLY A 385 49.88 -58.52 -5.69
C GLY A 385 48.63 -58.30 -4.86
N GLU A 386 47.80 -59.34 -4.78
CA GLU A 386 46.94 -59.63 -3.63
C GLU A 386 47.80 -59.72 -2.35
N ASP A 387 47.33 -59.18 -1.22
CA ASP A 387 47.07 -60.05 -0.07
C ASP A 387 46.24 -59.38 1.03
N ALA A 388 45.14 -60.06 1.33
CA ALA A 388 44.57 -60.34 2.66
C ALA A 388 44.35 -59.17 3.66
N ARG A 389 43.09 -58.99 4.07
CA ARG A 389 42.55 -59.74 5.23
C ARG A 389 41.06 -59.48 5.45
N GLN A 390 40.43 -60.57 5.85
CA GLN A 390 39.02 -60.78 6.09
C GLN A 390 38.48 -59.97 7.27
N SER A 391 37.20 -59.65 7.10
CA SER A 391 36.24 -59.06 8.00
C SER A 391 35.68 -60.03 9.03
N MET A 392 35.42 -59.48 10.24
CA MET A 392 34.29 -59.78 11.15
C MET A 392 34.40 -61.06 12.03
N PRO A 393 33.62 -61.21 13.13
CA PRO A 393 32.51 -60.38 13.62
C PRO A 393 32.43 -60.09 15.15
N THR A 394 31.60 -59.08 15.46
CA THR A 394 30.59 -58.88 16.54
C THR A 394 30.65 -59.50 17.94
N GLU A 395 29.91 -58.81 18.82
CA GLU A 395 29.42 -59.14 20.18
C GLU A 395 30.33 -58.69 21.32
N GLY A 396 29.87 -58.04 22.39
CA GLY A 396 28.54 -57.65 22.83
C GLY A 396 28.62 -57.08 24.26
N LEU A 397 27.48 -56.56 24.73
CA LEU A 397 27.03 -56.51 26.12
C LEU A 397 27.66 -55.49 27.11
N ASP A 398 26.85 -54.45 27.35
CA ASP A 398 26.04 -54.27 28.58
C ASP A 398 26.62 -53.51 29.81
N LYS A 399 25.65 -52.91 30.53
CA LYS A 399 25.67 -52.28 31.87
C LYS A 399 25.80 -50.75 31.89
N GLN A 400 24.69 -50.04 32.06
CA GLN A 400 24.01 -49.68 33.33
C GLN A 400 24.84 -48.72 34.21
N HIS A 401 24.31 -47.52 34.44
CA HIS A 401 24.13 -46.98 35.79
C HIS A 401 23.21 -45.74 35.76
N GLU A 402 22.02 -45.93 36.33
CA GLU A 402 21.17 -44.90 36.93
C GLU A 402 21.87 -44.34 38.18
N VAL A 403 21.92 -43.03 38.38
CA VAL A 403 21.75 -42.40 39.71
C VAL A 403 21.05 -41.06 39.55
N THR A 404 20.03 -40.93 40.40
CA THR A 404 19.09 -39.87 40.74
C THR A 404 19.71 -38.51 41.15
N GLY A 405 18.90 -37.43 41.02
CA GLY A 405 19.22 -36.01 41.33
C GLY A 405 19.41 -35.67 42.84
N PRO A 406 19.02 -34.49 43.37
CA PRO A 406 18.26 -33.36 42.78
C PRO A 406 18.68 -31.93 43.25
N VAL A 407 17.91 -30.92 42.81
CA VAL A 407 17.55 -29.60 43.42
C VAL A 407 18.65 -28.56 43.78
N SER A 408 18.53 -27.34 43.23
CA SER A 408 18.35 -26.09 44.02
C SER A 408 18.03 -24.88 43.13
N GLU A 409 16.95 -24.20 43.51
CA GLU A 409 16.65 -22.80 43.23
C GLU A 409 17.67 -21.90 43.93
N GLU A 410 18.01 -20.75 43.35
CA GLU A 410 18.04 -19.50 44.10
C GLU A 410 18.03 -18.28 43.17
N ALA A 411 17.11 -17.37 43.48
CA ALA A 411 17.00 -16.04 42.92
C ALA A 411 18.07 -15.12 43.54
N SER A 412 18.49 -14.10 42.79
CA SER A 412 18.95 -12.86 43.42
C SER A 412 18.46 -11.64 42.64
N GLN A 413 17.59 -10.88 43.31
CA GLN A 413 17.38 -9.46 43.08
C GLN A 413 18.56 -8.71 43.69
N GLN A 414 19.15 -7.76 42.97
CA GLN A 414 19.72 -6.58 43.62
C GLN A 414 19.40 -5.30 42.84
N ASP A 415 18.70 -4.48 43.60
CA ASP A 415 18.37 -3.07 43.51
C ASP A 415 19.64 -2.20 43.43
N THR A 416 19.66 -1.18 42.56
CA THR A 416 20.54 0.00 42.76
C THR A 416 19.81 1.28 42.37
N GLN A 417 19.67 2.13 43.38
CA GLN A 417 19.06 3.45 43.39
C GLN A 417 19.70 4.50 42.47
N ALA A 418 18.84 5.47 42.17
CA ALA A 418 19.06 6.72 41.47
C ALA A 418 20.25 7.57 41.95
N LYS A 419 20.84 8.28 41.00
CA LYS A 419 21.67 9.47 41.24
C LYS A 419 21.01 10.66 40.55
N VAL A 420 20.41 11.52 41.36
CA VAL A 420 19.95 12.86 41.00
C VAL A 420 21.18 13.72 40.74
N MET A 421 21.26 14.35 39.57
CA MET A 421 22.17 15.47 39.34
C MET A 421 21.36 16.67 38.86
N ASP A 422 21.39 17.69 39.72
CA ASP A 422 20.95 19.06 39.51
C ASP A 422 21.53 19.66 38.22
N ALA A 423 20.67 20.13 37.33
CA ALA A 423 21.05 20.97 36.20
C ALA A 423 20.30 22.30 36.29
N LYS A 424 21.06 23.32 36.69
CA LYS A 424 20.65 24.72 36.85
C LYS A 424 19.91 25.28 35.64
N GLU A 425 18.79 25.95 35.93
CA GLU A 425 18.09 26.90 35.08
C GLU A 425 19.05 27.81 34.32
N HIS A 426 18.91 27.87 33.00
CA HIS A 426 19.34 29.00 32.18
C HIS A 426 18.13 29.45 31.36
N SER A 427 17.64 30.64 31.67
CA SER A 427 16.57 31.33 30.93
C SER A 427 16.99 31.56 29.47
N PRO A 428 16.07 31.41 28.48
CA PRO A 428 16.35 31.80 27.11
C PRO A 428 16.28 33.33 26.93
N PRO A 429 17.10 33.93 26.05
CA PRO A 429 17.03 35.36 25.74
C PRO A 429 15.79 35.70 24.90
N PRO A 430 15.33 36.97 24.89
CA PRO A 430 14.13 37.37 24.18
C PRO A 430 14.32 37.34 22.65
N PRO A 431 13.24 37.23 21.86
CA PRO A 431 13.34 37.13 20.41
C PRO A 431 13.81 38.44 19.78
N TYR A 432 14.80 38.32 18.89
CA TYR A 432 15.25 39.40 18.01
C TYR A 432 14.11 39.86 17.10
N THR A 433 13.73 41.12 17.25
CA THR A 433 12.94 41.89 16.28
C THR A 433 13.81 42.18 15.06
N LYS A 434 13.47 41.60 13.90
CA LYS A 434 13.99 42.09 12.62
C LYS A 434 13.27 43.38 12.27
N VAL A 435 13.97 44.49 12.49
CA VAL A 435 13.71 45.79 11.89
C VAL A 435 13.88 45.65 10.37
N CYS A 436 12.82 45.98 9.64
CA CYS A 436 12.87 46.20 8.20
C CYS A 436 13.51 47.57 7.95
N ASP A 437 14.71 47.62 7.38
CA ASP A 437 15.25 48.83 6.77
C ASP A 437 15.24 48.72 5.25
N SER A 438 14.47 49.63 4.68
CA SER A 438 14.33 49.97 3.29
C SER A 438 15.45 50.88 2.81
N GLN A 439 16.12 50.52 1.71
CA GLN A 439 16.59 51.42 0.64
C GLN A 439 16.73 50.55 -0.63
N GLY A 440 16.31 50.89 -1.85
CA GLY A 440 15.74 52.10 -2.44
C GLY A 440 16.03 52.07 -3.96
N SER A 441 15.08 52.56 -4.77
CA SER A 441 15.16 52.87 -6.22
C SER A 441 15.08 51.70 -7.22
N ASN A 442 14.41 51.76 -8.38
CA ASN A 442 13.67 52.81 -9.08
C ASN A 442 12.73 52.12 -10.11
N SER A 443 11.43 52.39 -10.19
CA SER A 443 10.76 53.45 -10.97
C SER A 443 9.88 52.88 -12.10
N ARG A 444 8.55 52.98 -11.96
CA ARG A 444 7.60 53.63 -12.89
C ARG A 444 6.16 53.26 -12.52
N LYS A 445 5.48 54.19 -11.83
CA LYS A 445 4.02 54.30 -11.72
C LYS A 445 3.56 55.41 -12.67
N ARG A 446 2.34 55.27 -13.23
CA ARG A 446 1.33 56.35 -13.31
C ARG A 446 -0.05 55.76 -13.72
N PRO A 447 -1.18 56.47 -13.49
CA PRO A 447 -2.04 56.22 -12.34
C PRO A 447 -3.52 56.02 -12.70
N HIS A 448 -4.36 55.84 -11.67
CA HIS A 448 -5.81 55.70 -11.74
C HIS A 448 -6.55 57.02 -11.45
N GLN A 449 -7.83 57.04 -11.87
CA GLN A 449 -9.02 57.83 -11.44
C GLN A 449 -9.47 59.02 -12.32
N PRO A 450 -10.76 59.45 -12.26
CA PRO A 450 -11.99 58.75 -12.71
C PRO A 450 -12.91 59.72 -13.53
N ASP A 451 -14.06 59.28 -14.08
CA ASP A 451 -15.17 60.22 -14.36
C ASP A 451 -16.54 59.56 -14.62
N ASP A 452 -17.57 60.36 -14.33
CA ASP A 452 -19.02 60.15 -14.19
C ASP A 452 -19.84 59.92 -15.49
N GLN A 453 -20.84 59.00 -15.41
CA GLN A 453 -22.27 59.02 -15.86
C GLN A 453 -22.77 59.65 -17.21
N PRO A 454 -24.05 59.46 -17.65
CA PRO A 454 -24.94 58.28 -17.75
C PRO A 454 -25.79 58.24 -19.08
N LYS A 455 -26.81 57.35 -19.15
CA LYS A 455 -27.99 57.21 -20.08
C LYS A 455 -27.84 56.10 -21.15
N LYS A 456 -28.85 55.28 -21.50
CA LYS A 456 -30.31 55.41 -21.43
C LYS A 456 -30.98 54.03 -21.58
N VAL A 457 -32.11 53.88 -20.91
CA VAL A 457 -33.10 52.78 -20.95
C VAL A 457 -33.91 52.82 -22.25
N ALA A 458 -34.32 51.65 -22.76
CA ALA A 458 -35.58 51.51 -23.50
C ALA A 458 -36.26 50.16 -23.17
N VAL A 459 -37.40 50.30 -22.48
CA VAL A 459 -38.43 49.31 -22.16
C VAL A 459 -39.49 49.35 -23.27
N ARG A 460 -40.13 48.21 -23.59
CA ARG A 460 -41.59 48.01 -23.73
C ARG A 460 -41.87 46.62 -24.33
N SER A 461 -42.52 45.71 -23.60
CA SER A 461 -43.98 45.52 -23.43
C SER A 461 -44.62 44.82 -24.63
N ALA A 462 -45.60 43.93 -24.54
CA ALA A 462 -46.31 43.20 -23.49
C ALA A 462 -47.34 42.30 -24.20
N ALA A 463 -47.93 41.36 -23.45
CA ALA A 463 -49.23 40.70 -23.67
C ALA A 463 -49.33 39.75 -24.90
N SER A 464 -49.57 38.44 -24.76
CA SER A 464 -50.64 37.67 -24.08
C SER A 464 -51.59 37.04 -25.11
N ALA A 465 -51.85 35.76 -24.86
CA ALA A 465 -53.01 34.96 -25.24
C ALA A 465 -53.00 34.18 -26.57
N ASN A 466 -53.03 32.87 -26.35
CA ASN A 466 -53.98 31.89 -26.91
C ASN A 466 -53.50 30.86 -27.94
N THR A 467 -53.96 29.64 -27.62
CA THR A 467 -54.34 28.50 -28.47
C THR A 467 -53.24 27.62 -29.06
N THR A 468 -53.11 26.44 -28.43
CA THR A 468 -52.86 25.09 -28.99
C THR A 468 -53.65 24.82 -30.30
N PRO A 469 -53.45 23.73 -31.07
CA PRO A 469 -52.71 22.49 -30.76
C PRO A 469 -51.88 21.88 -31.93
N ASP A 470 -51.32 20.69 -31.64
CA ASP A 470 -51.15 19.53 -32.52
C ASP A 470 -49.90 19.31 -33.41
N VAL A 471 -49.24 18.19 -33.06
CA VAL A 471 -48.85 17.06 -33.92
C VAL A 471 -47.88 17.35 -35.08
N TYR A 472 -46.62 16.93 -34.92
CA TYR A 472 -46.04 15.73 -35.53
C TYR A 472 -44.67 15.42 -34.94
#